data_AF-A0A7S4CGA2-F1
#
_entry.id   AF-A0A7S4CGA2-F1
#
_cell.length_a   1.000
_cell.length_b   1.000
_cell.length_c   1.000
_cell.angle_alpha   90.00
_cell.angle_beta   90.00
_cell.angle_gamma   90.00
#
_symmetry.space_group_name_H-M   'P 1'
#
loop_
_entity.id
_entity.type
_entity.pdbx_description
1 polymer ?
#
loop_
_entity_poly.entity_id
_entity_poly.type
_entity_poly.pdbx_seq_one_letter_code
_entity_poly.pdbx_strand_id
1 'polypeptide(L)'
;FFVAMRCFGGCLSWDEKKMWASLAWPISLVFVCRFLMDLTDLAFIGHLQQGEDDRYPNATAVDFLAAAGIALTWINITSIPLYRGFCPSLVTLASQAFYSDDLGLMQTYLQMAIFFSTIFCWVLVVGWWYSGPLA
;
A
#
# COMPACT_ATOMS: atom_id res chain seq x y z
N PHE A 1 18.69 -3.65 -6.76
CA PHE A 1 18.17 -2.38 -7.31
C PHE A 1 19.25 -1.53 -8.00
N PHE A 2 20.46 -1.36 -7.42
CA PHE A 2 21.52 -0.51 -8.00
C PHE A 2 22.29 -1.11 -9.20
N VAL A 3 22.21 -2.43 -9.43
CA VAL A 3 22.88 -3.10 -10.57
C VAL A 3 22.07 -2.98 -11.87
N ALA A 4 20.75 -2.76 -11.79
CA ALA A 4 19.88 -2.68 -12.97
C ALA A 4 19.95 -1.32 -13.72
N MET A 5 20.52 -0.27 -13.11
CA MET A 5 20.59 1.06 -13.74
C MET A 5 21.80 1.26 -14.66
N ARG A 6 22.77 0.35 -14.70
CA ARG A 6 23.97 0.51 -15.55
C ARG A 6 23.78 0.10 -17.02
N CYS A 7 22.64 -0.47 -17.41
CA CYS A 7 22.34 -0.84 -18.80
C CYS A 7 21.46 0.16 -19.55
N PHE A 8 21.26 1.38 -19.04
CA PHE A 8 20.37 2.38 -19.69
C PHE A 8 20.99 3.15 -20.87
N GLY A 9 22.25 2.88 -21.22
CA GLY A 9 22.96 3.57 -22.31
C GLY A 9 22.97 2.78 -23.63
N GLY A 10 21.89 2.86 -24.41
CA GLY A 10 22.02 2.82 -25.87
C GLY A 10 21.44 1.65 -26.69
N CYS A 11 20.92 0.55 -26.11
CA CYS A 11 20.39 -0.56 -26.91
C CYS A 11 19.13 -1.23 -26.34
N LEU A 12 18.18 -0.45 -25.81
CA LEU A 12 16.86 -0.99 -25.46
C LEU A 12 16.02 -1.10 -26.74
N SER A 13 15.83 -2.34 -27.23
CA SER A 13 15.00 -2.66 -28.40
C SER A 13 13.62 -2.02 -28.29
N TRP A 14 13.05 -1.59 -29.42
CA TRP A 14 11.70 -1.05 -29.49
C TRP A 14 10.65 -2.03 -28.93
N ASP A 15 10.89 -3.33 -29.03
CA ASP A 15 10.00 -4.37 -28.52
C ASP A 15 10.03 -4.44 -26.99
N GLU A 16 11.20 -4.23 -26.39
CA GLU A 16 11.34 -4.20 -24.94
C GLU A 16 10.65 -2.97 -24.34
N LYS A 17 10.77 -1.79 -24.98
CA LYS A 17 10.03 -0.58 -24.57
C LYS A 17 8.52 -0.79 -24.60
N LYS A 18 7.99 -1.46 -25.63
CA LYS A 18 6.56 -1.79 -25.74
C LYS A 18 6.13 -2.76 -24.62
N MET A 19 6.96 -3.74 -24.29
CA MET A 19 6.69 -4.67 -23.20
C MET A 19 6.62 -3.96 -21.83
N TRP A 20 7.61 -3.11 -21.52
CA TRP A 20 7.61 -2.32 -20.29
C TRP A 20 6.43 -1.36 -20.23
N ALA A 21 6.07 -0.71 -21.34
CA ALA A 21 4.90 0.16 -21.41
C ALA A 21 3.59 -0.60 -21.16
N SER A 22 3.47 -1.80 -21.73
CA SER A 22 2.30 -2.68 -21.51
C SER A 22 2.15 -3.13 -20.06
N LEU A 23 3.25 -3.24 -19.31
CA LEU A 23 3.22 -3.59 -17.88
C LEU A 23 3.04 -2.36 -16.98
N ALA A 24 3.63 -1.23 -17.35
CA ALA A 24 3.60 0.00 -16.55
C ALA A 24 2.20 0.65 -16.52
N TRP A 25 1.45 0.55 -17.63
CA TRP A 25 0.10 1.11 -17.72
C TRP A 25 -0.86 0.56 -16.65
N PRO A 26 -1.09 -0.76 -16.53
CA PRO A 26 -2.00 -1.30 -15.52
C PRO A 26 -1.51 -1.02 -14.09
N ILE A 27 -0.19 -1.06 -13.85
CA ILE A 27 0.38 -0.75 -12.53
C ILE A 27 0.08 0.72 -12.15
N SER A 28 0.29 1.65 -13.07
CA SER A 28 0.01 3.08 -12.85
C SER A 28 -1.47 3.32 -12.58
N LEU A 29 -2.36 2.64 -13.30
CA LEU A 29 -3.80 2.74 -13.08
C LEU A 29 -4.20 2.29 -11.67
N VAL A 30 -3.65 1.17 -11.19
CA VAL A 30 -3.89 0.69 -9.82
C VAL A 30 -3.41 1.72 -8.78
N PHE A 31 -2.25 2.36 -8.99
CA PHE A 31 -1.77 3.42 -8.09
C PHE A 31 -2.71 4.62 -8.06
N VAL A 32 -3.18 5.08 -9.22
CA VAL A 32 -4.15 6.19 -9.31
C VAL A 32 -5.45 5.82 -8.61
N CYS A 33 -6.01 4.63 -8.84
CA CYS A 33 -7.23 4.18 -8.17
C CYS A 33 -7.07 4.11 -6.64
N ARG A 34 -5.92 3.63 -6.15
CA ARG A 34 -5.64 3.58 -4.70
C ARG A 34 -5.52 4.97 -4.09
N PHE A 35 -4.89 5.90 -4.79
CA PHE A 35 -4.80 7.29 -4.33
C PHE A 35 -6.17 7.98 -4.32
N LEU A 36 -7.00 7.74 -5.33
CA LEU A 36 -8.36 8.29 -5.37
C LEU A 36 -9.23 7.77 -4.23
N MET A 37 -9.09 6.49 -3.85
CA MET A 37 -9.80 5.91 -2.71
C MET A 37 -9.47 6.64 -1.39
N ASP A 38 -8.19 6.96 -1.17
CA ASP A 38 -7.71 7.71 0.01
C ASP A 38 -8.26 9.15 0.01
N LEU A 39 -8.28 9.81 -1.16
CA LEU A 39 -8.87 11.15 -1.29
C LEU A 39 -10.38 11.17 -1.01
N THR A 40 -11.11 10.14 -1.46
CA THR A 40 -12.55 10.08 -1.19
C THR A 40 -12.85 9.93 0.29
N ASP A 41 -12.08 9.12 1.02
CA ASP A 41 -12.25 8.95 2.47
C ASP A 41 -12.05 10.28 3.21
N LEU A 42 -10.96 10.98 2.89
CA LEU A 42 -10.65 12.29 3.46
C LEU A 42 -11.71 13.36 3.12
N ALA A 43 -12.26 13.32 1.90
CA ALA A 43 -13.30 14.24 1.47
C ALA A 43 -14.64 14.03 2.21
N PHE A 44 -14.96 12.81 2.61
CA PHE A 44 -16.15 12.53 3.44
C PHE A 44 -15.94 12.97 4.88
N ILE A 45 -14.76 12.74 5.45
CA ILE A 45 -14.43 13.18 6.82
C ILE A 45 -14.49 14.70 6.95
N GLY A 46 -14.02 15.43 5.93
CA GLY A 46 -14.04 16.91 5.93
C GLY A 46 -15.44 17.54 5.87
N HIS A 47 -16.48 16.79 5.50
CA HIS A 47 -17.86 17.27 5.46
C HIS A 47 -18.67 16.96 6.73
N LEU A 48 -18.12 16.22 7.70
CA LEU A 48 -18.77 16.00 9.00
C LEU A 48 -18.83 17.34 9.75
N GLN A 49 -20.04 17.91 9.79
CA GLN A 49 -20.29 19.24 10.36
C GLN A 49 -20.17 19.24 11.89
N GLN A 50 -19.68 20.38 12.37
CA GLN A 50 -19.64 20.84 13.75
C GLN A 50 -21.03 20.73 14.41
N GLY A 51 -21.23 19.76 15.30
CA GLY A 51 -22.42 19.66 16.15
C GLY A 51 -23.22 18.34 16.11
N GLU A 52 -22.80 17.32 15.38
CA GLU A 52 -23.53 16.02 15.35
C GLU A 52 -23.09 15.05 16.49
N ASP A 53 -21.96 15.31 17.16
CA ASP A 53 -21.43 14.43 18.21
C ASP A 53 -21.37 15.14 19.58
N ASP A 54 -22.18 14.67 20.54
CA ASP A 54 -22.29 15.18 21.92
C ASP A 54 -20.96 15.05 22.72
N ARG A 55 -19.97 14.30 22.20
CA ARG A 55 -18.66 14.10 22.85
C ARG A 55 -17.69 15.28 22.69
N TYR A 56 -17.83 16.09 21.63
CA TYR A 56 -16.87 17.17 21.33
C TYR A 56 -17.58 18.47 20.89
N PRO A 57 -18.19 19.21 21.83
CA PRO A 57 -19.05 20.35 21.51
C PRO A 57 -18.33 21.56 20.89
N ASN A 58 -17.00 21.61 20.94
CA ASN A 58 -16.19 22.71 20.41
C ASN A 58 -15.33 22.31 19.19
N ALA A 59 -15.41 21.06 18.71
CA ALA A 59 -14.57 20.59 17.61
C ALA A 59 -15.08 21.11 16.26
N THR A 60 -14.19 21.72 15.49
CA THR A 60 -14.47 22.21 14.14
C THR A 60 -14.19 21.13 13.09
N ALA A 61 -14.72 21.29 11.87
CA ALA A 61 -14.41 20.38 10.76
C ALA A 61 -12.89 20.27 10.48
N VAL A 62 -12.12 21.30 10.85
CA VAL A 62 -10.67 21.35 10.69
C VAL A 62 -9.97 20.42 11.69
N ASP A 63 -10.54 20.23 12.88
CA ASP A 63 -9.97 19.37 13.93
C ASP A 63 -10.14 17.89 13.58
N PHE A 64 -11.31 17.51 13.03
CA PHE A 64 -11.54 16.15 12.52
C PHE A 64 -10.65 15.82 11.32
N LEU A 65 -10.42 16.81 10.44
CA LEU A 65 -9.49 16.64 9.33
C LEU A 65 -8.03 16.49 9.81
N ALA A 66 -7.63 17.24 10.84
CA ALA A 66 -6.30 17.11 11.44
C ALA A 66 -6.11 15.75 12.14
N ALA A 67 -7.12 15.28 12.87
CA ALA A 67 -7.12 13.96 13.49
C ALA A 67 -7.03 12.84 12.43
N ALA A 68 -7.80 12.94 11.34
CA ALA A 68 -7.71 12.01 10.22
C ALA A 68 -6.33 12.02 9.54
N GLY A 69 -5.71 13.20 9.38
CA GLY A 69 -4.36 13.32 8.85
C GLY A 69 -3.28 12.65 9.72
N ILE A 70 -3.40 12.78 11.05
CA ILE A 70 -2.51 12.12 12.01
C ILE A 70 -2.74 10.60 11.98
N ALA A 71 -4.00 10.14 11.98
CA ALA A 71 -4.35 8.73 11.87
C ALA A 71 -3.80 8.10 10.58
N LEU A 72 -3.97 8.78 9.43
CA LEU A 72 -3.44 8.34 8.14
C LEU A 72 -1.91 8.28 8.15
N THR A 73 -1.24 9.24 8.78
CA THR A 73 0.21 9.23 8.94
C THR A 73 0.69 8.04 9.77
N TRP A 74 -0.02 7.73 10.86
CA TRP A 74 0.27 6.57 11.71
C TRP A 74 0.08 5.23 10.97
N ILE A 75 -1.01 5.10 10.21
CA ILE A 75 -1.27 3.93 9.35
C ILE A 75 -0.15 3.78 8.30
N ASN A 76 0.27 4.88 7.68
CA ASN A 76 1.37 4.85 6.71
C ASN A 76 2.68 4.41 7.35
N ILE A 77 3.06 4.96 8.51
CA ILE A 77 4.31 4.59 9.21
C ILE A 77 4.32 3.10 9.58
N THR A 78 3.22 2.61 10.14
CA THR A 78 3.10 1.22 10.62
C THR A 78 2.99 0.21 9.48
N SER A 79 2.51 0.61 8.30
CA SER A 79 2.37 -0.27 7.12
C SER A 79 3.60 -0.32 6.20
N ILE A 80 4.59 0.57 6.37
CA ILE A 80 5.85 0.56 5.60
C ILE A 80 6.56 -0.81 5.59
N PRO A 81 6.73 -1.53 6.73
CA PRO A 81 7.43 -2.82 6.75
C PRO A 81 6.77 -3.88 5.86
N LEU A 82 5.44 -3.87 5.79
CA LEU A 82 4.67 -4.77 4.94
C LEU A 82 4.80 -4.40 3.46
N TYR A 83 4.51 -3.14 3.12
CA TYR A 83 4.47 -2.71 1.73
C TYR A 83 5.86 -2.64 1.09
N ARG A 84 6.89 -2.20 1.82
CA ARG A 84 8.25 -2.03 1.28
C ARG A 84 9.20 -3.18 1.61
N GLY A 85 8.89 -3.99 2.62
CA GLY A 85 9.71 -5.15 2.99
C GLY A 85 9.15 -6.44 2.41
N PHE A 86 7.98 -6.86 2.90
CA PHE A 86 7.42 -8.18 2.63
C PHE A 86 6.93 -8.35 1.18
N CYS A 87 6.10 -7.43 0.67
CA CYS A 87 5.51 -7.57 -0.67
C CYS A 87 6.55 -7.64 -1.81
N PRO A 88 7.60 -6.80 -1.87
CA PRO A 88 8.60 -6.87 -2.94
C PRO A 88 9.45 -8.14 -2.90
N SER A 89 9.69 -8.69 -1.70
CA SER A 89 10.39 -9.96 -1.56
C SER A 89 9.60 -11.10 -2.21
N LEU A 90 8.27 -11.13 -2.00
CA LEU A 90 7.38 -12.12 -2.63
C LEU A 90 7.31 -11.98 -4.14
N VAL A 91 7.28 -10.75 -4.67
CA VAL A 91 7.34 -10.52 -6.14
C VAL A 91 8.63 -11.10 -6.72
N THR A 92 9.74 -11.04 -5.97
CA THR A 92 11.02 -11.62 -6.39
C THR A 92 11.00 -13.15 -6.35
N LEU A 93 10.42 -13.76 -5.31
CA LEU A 93 10.28 -15.22 -5.23
C LEU A 93 9.31 -15.76 -6.30
N ALA A 94 8.19 -15.07 -6.52
CA ALA A 94 7.19 -15.44 -7.51
C ALA A 94 7.73 -15.33 -8.93
N SER A 95 8.52 -14.30 -9.24
CA SER A 95 9.16 -14.18 -10.56
C SER A 95 10.17 -15.31 -10.79
N GLN A 96 10.98 -15.66 -9.78
CA GLN A 96 11.90 -16.80 -9.87
C GLN A 96 11.18 -18.13 -10.11
N ALA A 97 10.08 -18.38 -9.38
CA ALA A 97 9.26 -19.57 -9.57
C ALA A 97 8.64 -19.64 -10.98
N PHE A 98 8.17 -18.50 -11.50
CA PHE A 98 7.62 -18.40 -12.84
C PHE A 98 8.66 -18.73 -13.92
N TYR A 99 9.92 -18.31 -13.75
CA TYR A 99 11.00 -18.66 -14.68
C TYR A 99 11.41 -20.14 -14.62
N SER A 100 11.16 -20.84 -13.52
CA SER A 100 11.43 -22.28 -13.38
C SER A 100 10.31 -23.19 -13.89
N ASP A 101 9.21 -22.63 -14.42
CA ASP A 101 8.02 -23.34 -14.92
C ASP A 101 7.33 -24.25 -13.86
N ASP A 102 7.65 -24.05 -12.58
CA ASP A 102 7.03 -24.76 -11.46
C ASP A 102 5.88 -23.92 -10.87
N LEU A 103 4.70 -24.10 -11.46
CA LEU A 103 3.48 -23.42 -11.03
C LEU A 103 3.01 -23.84 -9.63
N GLY A 104 3.39 -25.04 -9.16
CA GLY A 104 3.04 -25.53 -7.82
C GLY A 104 3.77 -24.75 -6.73
N LEU A 105 5.02 -24.42 -6.97
CA LEU A 105 5.82 -23.60 -6.06
C LEU A 105 5.30 -22.15 -5.98
N MET A 106 4.86 -21.59 -7.11
CA MET A 106 4.26 -20.25 -7.16
C MET A 106 3.00 -20.16 -6.29
N GLN A 107 2.12 -21.16 -6.36
CA GLN A 107 0.91 -21.19 -5.53
C GLN A 107 1.24 -21.30 -4.04
N THR A 108 2.25 -22.11 -3.70
CA THR A 108 2.70 -22.26 -2.31
C THR A 108 3.24 -20.94 -1.76
N TYR A 109 4.03 -20.19 -2.53
CA TYR A 109 4.50 -18.87 -2.14
C TYR A 109 3.37 -17.85 -1.96
N LEU A 110 2.33 -17.92 -2.79
CA LEU A 110 1.14 -17.07 -2.62
C LEU A 110 0.35 -17.41 -1.36
N GLN A 111 0.19 -18.69 -1.03
CA GLN A 111 -0.49 -19.11 0.20
C GLN A 111 0.30 -18.69 1.46
N MET A 112 1.63 -18.86 1.44
CA MET A 112 2.49 -18.38 2.51
C MET A 112 2.40 -16.85 2.66
N ALA A 113 2.38 -16.12 1.54
CA ALA A 113 2.21 -14.66 1.55
C ALA A 113 0.92 -14.23 2.26
N ILE A 114 -0.21 -14.87 1.93
CA ILE A 114 -1.50 -14.56 2.54
C ILE A 114 -1.45 -14.85 4.04
N PHE A 115 -0.91 -16.01 4.44
CA PHE A 115 -0.82 -16.41 5.85
C PHE A 115 0.00 -15.42 6.69
N PHE A 116 1.21 -15.08 6.24
CA PHE A 116 2.04 -14.10 6.95
C PHE A 116 1.41 -12.70 6.95
N SER A 117 0.81 -12.28 5.83
CA SER A 117 0.08 -11.01 5.75
C SER A 117 -1.04 -10.94 6.79
N THR A 118 -1.83 -12.01 6.95
CA THR A 118 -2.88 -12.08 7.99
C THR A 118 -2.30 -11.95 9.40
N ILE A 119 -1.17 -12.61 9.70
CA ILE A 119 -0.51 -12.49 11.01
C ILE A 119 -0.05 -11.05 11.26
N PHE A 120 0.57 -10.40 10.27
CA PHE A 120 1.00 -9.02 10.42
C PHE A 120 -0.18 -8.05 10.59
N CYS A 121 -1.29 -8.26 9.87
CA CYS A 121 -2.51 -7.47 10.08
C CYS A 121 -3.00 -7.58 11.53
N TRP A 122 -2.95 -8.76 12.14
CA TRP A 122 -3.30 -8.93 13.55
C TRP A 122 -2.39 -8.11 14.48
N VAL A 123 -1.09 -8.11 14.25
CA VAL A 123 -0.13 -7.30 15.03
C VAL A 123 -0.43 -5.81 14.88
N LEU A 124 -0.76 -5.36 13.66
CA LEU A 124 -1.14 -3.97 13.41
C LEU A 124 -2.43 -3.58 14.12
N VAL A 125 -3.46 -4.42 14.09
CA VAL A 125 -4.74 -4.16 14.79
C VAL A 125 -4.49 -4.01 16.30
N VAL A 126 -3.69 -4.90 16.89
CA VAL A 126 -3.31 -4.79 18.30
C VAL A 126 -2.54 -3.49 18.56
N GLY A 127 -1.59 -3.14 17.70
CA GLY A 127 -0.85 -1.87 17.79
C GLY A 127 -1.75 -0.64 17.70
N TRP A 128 -2.76 -0.68 16.83
CA TRP A 128 -3.73 0.40 16.64
C TRP A 128 -4.70 0.53 17.81
N TRP A 129 -5.07 -0.59 18.45
CA TRP A 129 -5.90 -0.58 19.65
C TRP A 129 -5.25 0.20 20.79
N TYR A 130 -3.93 0.10 20.94
CA TYR A 130 -3.19 0.86 21.96
C TYR A 130 -2.94 2.33 21.56
N SER A 131 -2.99 2.68 20.27
CA SER A 131 -2.87 4.06 19.80
C SER A 131 -4.20 4.83 19.77
N GLY A 132 -5.33 4.18 20.08
CA GLY A 132 -6.66 4.81 20.14
C GLY A 132 -6.79 6.07 21.02
N PRO A 133 -6.04 6.28 22.11
CA PRO A 133 -6.13 7.53 22.88
C PRO A 133 -5.38 8.73 22.26
N LEU A 134 -4.68 8.54 21.14
CA LEU A 134 -3.90 9.58 20.46
C LEU A 134 -4.59 10.12 19.19
N ALA A 135 -5.75 9.57 18.81
CA ALA A 135 -6.53 9.93 17.63
C ALA A 135 -7.89 10.54 18.03
#